data_AF-A0A4Q3AVE9-F1
#
_entry.id   AF-A0A4Q3AVE9-F1
#
_cell.length_a   1.000
_cell.length_b   1.000
_cell.length_c   1.000
_cell.angle_alpha   90.00
_cell.angle_beta   90.00
_cell.angle_gamma   90.00
#
_symmetry.space_group_name_H-M   'P 1'
#
loop_
_entity.id
_entity.type
_entity.pdbx_description
1 polymer ?
#
loop_
_entity_poly.entity_id
_entity_poly.type
_entity_poly.pdbx_seq_one_letter_code
_entity_poly.pdbx_strand_id
1 'polypeptide(L)'
;MKRKHKILISIFTVFMLCVLTISAQTSPIYNLSFEKKGINLAAPLNWEAVGNAHDISLDSANSIDEKYSLSVKSKSGKANTNDAFLLTNRIRAKPFIGSNFKLSGNIRTLNCREGYAQLYVIVQKNGLTIQSVYSWEQRITGTTDWTKNEISIKIDSLADDIVLGMMFRGSRQAWFDDLKIYRNDVLVDEEKIYPAKLNAAEQDWLNLHIIPLPTMVSSKPEEQPDWNEYFGDAKIIGLGEFSHTTSEVFTAKAGIIKSLISKNQLKIIAWESGFAEAEIFNKCLQTKGCDVKSSFKKMITGPWNNAEVLDLLQWIQNYNATAEKPVQFVGFDMQKYKTAFDRLMHFAAAKNNKLLINRLEKYQY
;
A
#
# COMPACT_ATOMS: atom_id res chain seq x y z
N MET A 1 -37.36 -29.10 23.04
CA MET A 1 -35.90 -28.96 23.24
C MET A 1 -35.15 -29.48 22.02
N LYS A 2 -34.71 -28.61 21.11
CA LYS A 2 -33.82 -28.95 19.99
C LYS A 2 -32.60 -28.04 20.07
N ARG A 3 -31.42 -28.60 20.37
CA ARG A 3 -30.13 -27.89 20.39
C ARG A 3 -29.75 -27.48 18.97
N LYS A 4 -29.86 -26.18 18.66
CA LYS A 4 -29.23 -25.60 17.47
C LYS A 4 -27.72 -25.47 17.74
N HIS A 5 -26.92 -26.27 17.06
CA HIS A 5 -25.47 -26.12 17.04
C HIS A 5 -25.15 -24.82 16.26
N LYS A 6 -24.64 -23.80 16.96
CA LYS A 6 -24.03 -22.64 16.32
C LYS A 6 -22.65 -23.07 15.83
N ILE A 7 -22.49 -23.20 14.52
CA ILE A 7 -21.18 -23.37 13.88
C ILE A 7 -20.49 -22.00 13.98
N LEU A 8 -19.50 -21.92 14.88
CA LEU A 8 -18.60 -20.80 15.00
C LEU A 8 -17.56 -20.95 13.88
N ILE A 9 -17.73 -20.23 12.77
CA ILE A 9 -16.69 -20.14 11.74
C ILE A 9 -15.67 -19.12 12.24
N SER A 10 -14.62 -19.61 12.89
CA SER A 10 -13.41 -18.85 13.16
C SER A 10 -12.72 -18.53 11.84
N ILE A 11 -12.88 -17.30 11.35
CA ILE A 11 -12.09 -16.78 10.25
C ILE A 11 -10.78 -16.24 10.84
N PHE A 12 -9.73 -17.06 10.74
CA PHE A 12 -8.35 -16.65 10.94
C PHE A 12 -7.85 -16.12 9.59
N THR A 13 -7.97 -14.80 9.36
CA THR A 13 -7.33 -14.14 8.21
C THR A 13 -6.13 -13.38 8.71
N VAL A 14 -5.00 -14.09 8.79
CA VAL A 14 -3.67 -13.48 8.76
C VAL A 14 -3.13 -13.81 7.39
N PHE A 15 -3.09 -12.84 6.46
CA PHE A 15 -2.08 -12.78 5.40
C PHE A 15 -2.17 -11.44 4.65
N MET A 16 -1.08 -10.68 4.72
CA MET A 16 -0.60 -9.71 3.73
C MET A 16 -1.53 -8.53 3.38
N LEU A 17 -1.64 -7.58 4.32
CA LEU A 17 -2.15 -6.22 4.09
C LEU A 17 -1.02 -5.26 4.46
N CYS A 18 -0.06 -5.05 3.56
CA CYS A 18 0.96 -4.00 3.71
C CYS A 18 1.63 -3.67 2.38
N VAL A 19 0.83 -3.34 1.37
CA VAL A 19 1.06 -2.31 0.35
C VAL A 19 -0.34 -2.13 -0.25
N LEU A 20 -0.91 -0.92 -0.24
CA LEU A 20 -2.09 -0.45 -0.99
C LEU A 20 -3.01 0.39 -0.08
N THR A 21 -2.58 1.60 0.27
CA THR A 21 -3.45 2.79 0.29
C THR A 21 -2.57 4.04 0.36
N ILE A 22 -2.00 4.45 -0.77
CA ILE A 22 -1.66 5.84 -1.00
C ILE A 22 -2.57 6.32 -2.13
N SER A 23 -3.68 6.93 -1.77
CA SER A 23 -4.46 7.79 -2.67
C SER A 23 -5.31 8.69 -1.78
N ALA A 24 -4.65 9.66 -1.16
CA ALA A 24 -5.33 10.73 -0.48
C ALA A 24 -4.95 12.05 -1.15
N GLN A 25 -5.98 12.68 -1.71
CA GLN A 25 -6.07 14.12 -2.02
C GLN A 25 -5.18 14.70 -3.13
N THR A 26 -4.67 13.89 -4.05
CA THR A 26 -4.46 14.34 -5.42
C THR A 26 -5.18 13.37 -6.36
N SER A 27 -5.91 13.91 -7.33
CA SER A 27 -6.39 13.17 -8.49
C SER A 27 -5.28 12.22 -9.00
N PRO A 28 -5.40 10.87 -8.91
CA PRO A 28 -4.38 10.00 -9.45
C PRO A 28 -4.23 10.25 -10.94
N ILE A 29 -3.18 10.95 -11.34
CA ILE A 29 -2.85 11.10 -12.75
C ILE A 29 -2.53 9.69 -13.23
N TYR A 30 -3.42 9.09 -14.01
CA TYR A 30 -3.25 7.74 -14.54
C TYR A 30 -2.05 7.67 -15.48
N ASN A 31 -1.68 8.81 -16.07
CA ASN A 31 -0.43 8.97 -16.80
C ASN A 31 -0.37 7.94 -17.93
N LEU A 32 -1.47 7.84 -18.68
CA LEU A 32 -1.69 6.79 -19.67
C LEU A 32 -0.77 6.93 -20.89
N SER A 33 -0.31 8.16 -21.18
CA SER A 33 0.75 8.45 -22.16
C SER A 33 2.15 8.58 -21.53
N PHE A 34 2.33 8.23 -20.26
CA PHE A 34 3.65 8.15 -19.58
C PHE A 34 4.48 9.44 -19.45
N GLU A 35 3.88 10.60 -19.69
CA GLU A 35 4.57 11.90 -19.69
C GLU A 35 5.09 12.37 -18.32
N LYS A 36 4.55 11.81 -17.23
CA LYS A 36 4.98 12.15 -15.87
C LYS A 36 5.95 11.10 -15.33
N LYS A 37 7.14 11.54 -14.93
CA LYS A 37 8.18 10.68 -14.37
C LYS A 37 7.83 10.26 -12.95
N GLY A 38 8.07 8.99 -12.61
CA GLY A 38 7.92 8.50 -11.25
C GLY A 38 8.99 9.04 -10.30
N ILE A 39 8.72 8.95 -9.00
CA ILE A 39 9.66 9.32 -7.93
C ILE A 39 10.95 8.47 -8.04
N ASN A 40 10.81 7.21 -8.48
CA ASN A 40 11.90 6.37 -8.91
C ASN A 40 12.01 6.51 -10.44
N LEU A 41 13.03 7.23 -10.92
CA LEU A 41 13.17 7.71 -12.32
C LEU A 41 13.05 6.64 -13.43
N ALA A 42 13.07 5.35 -13.09
CA ALA A 42 12.94 4.24 -14.01
C ALA A 42 11.50 3.96 -14.48
N ALA A 43 10.48 4.21 -13.64
CA ALA A 43 9.08 3.93 -13.96
C ALA A 43 8.27 5.24 -14.10
N PRO A 44 7.21 5.26 -14.95
CA PRO A 44 6.30 6.39 -14.99
C PRO A 44 5.55 6.56 -13.66
N LEU A 45 5.15 7.79 -13.36
CA LEU A 45 4.37 8.12 -12.17
C LEU A 45 3.08 7.27 -12.14
N ASN A 46 2.75 6.71 -10.97
CA ASN A 46 1.55 5.90 -10.69
C ASN A 46 1.45 4.55 -11.42
N TRP A 47 2.54 4.08 -12.02
CA TRP A 47 2.62 2.75 -12.60
C TRP A 47 3.50 1.83 -11.76
N GLU A 48 3.00 0.62 -11.49
CA GLU A 48 3.69 -0.38 -10.69
C GLU A 48 4.31 -1.44 -11.59
N ALA A 49 5.59 -1.71 -11.37
CA ALA A 49 6.38 -2.68 -12.12
C ALA A 49 6.48 -4.00 -11.34
N VAL A 50 6.19 -5.11 -12.01
CA VAL A 50 6.40 -6.47 -11.47
C VAL A 50 7.29 -7.26 -12.42
N GLY A 51 8.32 -7.90 -11.86
CA GLY A 51 9.29 -8.72 -12.58
C GLY A 51 10.67 -8.08 -12.62
N ASN A 52 11.71 -8.89 -12.43
CA ASN A 52 13.09 -8.41 -12.27
C ASN A 52 13.99 -8.60 -13.51
N ALA A 53 13.49 -9.29 -14.54
CA ALA A 53 14.29 -9.64 -15.72
C ALA A 53 14.44 -8.50 -16.75
N HIS A 54 13.76 -7.37 -16.54
CA HIS A 54 13.72 -6.26 -17.49
C HIS A 54 14.12 -4.95 -16.81
N ASP A 55 14.76 -4.08 -17.60
CA ASP A 55 14.98 -2.67 -17.27
C ASP A 55 13.84 -1.85 -17.87
N ILE A 56 13.39 -0.86 -17.11
CA ILE A 56 12.28 0.01 -17.46
C ILE A 56 12.82 1.43 -17.50
N SER A 57 12.38 2.20 -18.49
CA SER A 57 12.78 3.59 -18.66
C SER A 57 11.75 4.35 -19.47
N LEU A 58 11.72 5.67 -19.31
CA LEU A 58 11.03 6.55 -20.23
C LEU A 58 11.98 6.92 -21.39
N ASP A 59 11.53 6.70 -22.62
CA ASP A 59 12.29 6.96 -23.84
C ASP A 59 11.70 8.16 -24.58
N SER A 60 12.52 9.16 -24.87
CA SER A 60 12.11 10.36 -25.63
C SER A 60 12.53 10.38 -27.09
N ALA A 61 13.23 9.34 -27.56
CA ALA A 61 13.59 9.20 -28.96
C ALA A 61 12.53 8.43 -29.76
N ASN A 62 11.70 7.65 -29.07
CA ASN A 62 10.69 6.78 -29.68
C ASN A 62 9.35 7.00 -28.97
N SER A 63 8.59 8.04 -29.31
CA SER A 63 7.23 8.31 -28.82
C SER A 63 6.27 8.54 -29.99
N ILE A 64 4.97 8.34 -29.77
CA ILE A 64 3.90 8.63 -30.74
C ILE A 64 3.09 9.86 -30.31
N ASP A 65 2.76 9.94 -29.03
CA ASP A 65 1.85 10.98 -28.53
C ASP A 65 2.62 12.27 -28.25
N GLU A 66 3.23 12.37 -27.07
CA GLU A 66 4.02 13.51 -26.66
C GLU A 66 5.52 13.15 -26.56
N LYS A 67 6.15 13.36 -25.42
CA LYS A 67 7.60 13.37 -25.28
C LYS A 67 8.16 12.00 -24.89
N TYR A 68 7.39 11.15 -24.23
CA TYR A 68 7.89 9.93 -23.63
C TYR A 68 7.04 8.72 -24.00
N SER A 69 7.69 7.62 -24.35
CA SER A 69 7.08 6.30 -24.28
C SER A 69 7.68 5.49 -23.15
N LEU A 70 6.97 4.43 -22.75
CA LEU A 70 7.56 3.42 -21.89
C LEU A 70 8.43 2.48 -22.71
N SER A 71 9.70 2.36 -22.35
CA SER A 71 10.62 1.35 -22.86
C SER A 71 10.86 0.24 -21.84
N VAL A 72 10.74 -1.01 -22.29
CA VAL A 72 11.02 -2.22 -21.51
C VAL A 72 12.08 -3.05 -22.23
N LYS A 73 13.23 -3.24 -21.60
CA LYS A 73 14.38 -3.94 -22.19
C LYS A 73 14.76 -5.17 -21.38
N SER A 74 14.92 -6.32 -22.03
CA SER A 74 15.42 -7.55 -21.41
C SER A 74 16.87 -7.37 -20.97
N LYS A 75 17.16 -7.60 -19.67
CA LYS A 75 18.51 -7.49 -19.08
C LYS A 75 19.49 -8.49 -19.67
N SER A 76 19.04 -9.73 -19.87
CA SER A 76 19.86 -10.79 -20.44
C SER A 76 19.99 -10.71 -21.96
N GLY A 77 19.12 -9.90 -22.60
CA GLY A 77 18.97 -9.85 -24.05
C GLY A 77 18.41 -11.13 -24.68
N LYS A 78 18.16 -12.18 -23.87
CA LYS A 78 17.60 -13.47 -24.29
C LYS A 78 16.14 -13.54 -23.89
N ALA A 79 15.39 -14.40 -24.57
CA ALA A 79 14.06 -14.76 -24.14
C ALA A 79 14.16 -15.67 -22.92
N ASN A 80 13.47 -15.32 -21.84
CA ASN A 80 13.21 -16.25 -20.75
C ASN A 80 11.70 -16.43 -20.65
N THR A 81 11.24 -17.68 -20.74
CA THR A 81 9.82 -18.02 -20.73
C THR A 81 9.18 -17.91 -19.34
N ASN A 82 9.98 -17.85 -18.28
CA ASN A 82 9.47 -17.76 -16.91
C ASN A 82 9.36 -16.32 -16.37
N ASP A 83 9.96 -15.34 -17.08
CA ASP A 83 10.07 -13.97 -16.59
C ASP A 83 9.23 -13.01 -17.44
N ALA A 84 7.95 -12.89 -17.13
CA ALA A 84 7.12 -11.83 -17.68
C ALA A 84 7.36 -10.53 -16.90
N PHE A 85 7.49 -9.42 -17.63
CA PHE A 85 7.36 -8.09 -17.08
C PHE A 85 5.91 -7.63 -17.16
N LEU A 86 5.41 -7.05 -16.07
CA LEU A 86 4.12 -6.37 -16.01
C LEU A 86 4.36 -4.93 -15.57
N LEU A 87 3.78 -3.98 -16.31
CA LEU A 87 3.57 -2.64 -15.79
C LEU A 87 2.07 -2.41 -15.67
N THR A 88 1.62 -2.07 -14.46
CA THR A 88 0.22 -2.03 -14.10
C THR A 88 -0.19 -0.68 -13.52
N ASN A 89 -1.41 -0.26 -13.85
CA ASN A 89 -2.12 0.83 -13.19
C ASN A 89 -3.47 0.29 -12.68
N ARG A 90 -4.07 0.98 -11.71
CA ARG A 90 -5.33 0.60 -11.07
C ARG A 90 -6.28 1.80 -11.07
N ILE A 91 -7.49 1.57 -11.57
CA ILE A 91 -8.57 2.56 -11.58
C ILE A 91 -9.80 2.01 -10.86
N ARG A 92 -10.68 2.89 -10.35
CA ARG A 92 -11.93 2.46 -9.71
C ARG A 92 -12.93 1.96 -10.74
N ALA A 93 -13.60 0.85 -10.45
CA ALA A 93 -14.59 0.26 -11.35
C ALA A 93 -15.93 1.02 -11.35
N LYS A 94 -16.26 1.75 -10.27
CA LYS A 94 -17.55 2.43 -10.06
C LYS A 94 -18.05 3.24 -11.28
N PRO A 95 -17.23 4.05 -11.98
CA PRO A 95 -17.66 4.82 -13.16
C PRO A 95 -17.97 3.99 -14.42
N PHE A 96 -17.56 2.71 -14.42
CA PHE A 96 -17.61 1.80 -15.55
C PHE A 96 -18.54 0.60 -15.35
N ILE A 97 -19.15 0.45 -14.17
CA ILE A 97 -20.06 -0.66 -13.86
C ILE A 97 -21.12 -0.81 -14.96
N GLY A 98 -21.25 -2.03 -15.49
CA GLY A 98 -22.21 -2.38 -16.54
C GLY A 98 -21.86 -1.88 -17.95
N SER A 99 -20.88 -0.99 -18.09
CA SER A 99 -20.41 -0.49 -19.38
C SER A 99 -19.47 -1.46 -20.08
N ASN A 100 -19.32 -1.30 -21.40
CA ASN A 100 -18.22 -1.89 -22.14
C ASN A 100 -16.96 -1.03 -21.95
N PHE A 101 -16.02 -1.54 -21.17
CA PHE A 101 -14.73 -0.91 -20.94
C PHE A 101 -13.77 -1.34 -22.04
N LYS A 102 -13.09 -0.39 -22.68
CA LYS A 102 -12.06 -0.68 -23.69
C LYS A 102 -10.74 -0.02 -23.31
N LEU A 103 -9.66 -0.78 -23.41
CA LEU A 103 -8.30 -0.30 -23.35
C LEU A 103 -7.70 -0.35 -24.75
N SER A 104 -7.14 0.77 -25.19
CA SER A 104 -6.36 0.91 -26.42
C SER A 104 -4.94 1.30 -26.06
N GLY A 105 -3.97 0.93 -26.89
CA GLY A 105 -2.58 1.35 -26.75
C GLY A 105 -1.76 1.02 -27.97
N ASN A 106 -0.63 1.69 -28.17
CA ASN A 106 0.31 1.37 -29.23
C ASN A 106 1.50 0.60 -28.68
N ILE A 107 1.93 -0.43 -29.41
CA ILE A 107 3.04 -1.29 -29.04
C ILE A 107 4.03 -1.34 -30.19
N ARG A 108 5.31 -1.21 -29.88
CA ARG A 108 6.43 -1.41 -30.82
C ARG A 108 7.39 -2.43 -30.24
N THR A 109 7.98 -3.28 -31.08
CA THR A 109 8.98 -4.25 -30.62
C THR A 109 10.23 -4.23 -31.48
N LEU A 110 11.38 -4.49 -30.87
CA LEU A 110 12.64 -4.73 -31.56
C LEU A 110 13.10 -6.14 -31.25
N ASN A 111 13.10 -7.03 -32.26
CA ASN A 111 13.60 -8.40 -32.14
C ASN A 111 13.02 -9.17 -30.93
N CYS A 112 11.71 -9.07 -30.70
CA CYS A 112 11.00 -9.85 -29.69
C CYS A 112 10.85 -11.31 -30.13
N ARG A 113 11.77 -12.18 -29.72
CA ARG A 113 11.77 -13.62 -30.01
C ARG A 113 11.29 -14.42 -28.80
N GLU A 114 10.74 -15.60 -29.07
CA GLU A 114 10.28 -16.58 -28.05
C GLU A 114 9.38 -15.94 -26.98
N GLY A 115 8.50 -15.04 -27.43
CA GLY A 115 7.83 -14.08 -26.58
C GLY A 115 6.91 -13.13 -27.34
N TYR A 116 6.26 -12.23 -26.61
CA TYR A 116 5.34 -11.22 -27.12
C TYR A 116 5.25 -9.98 -26.21
N ALA A 117 4.71 -8.89 -26.78
CA ALA A 117 4.19 -7.73 -26.06
C ALA A 117 2.67 -7.67 -26.22
N GLN A 118 1.94 -7.33 -25.16
CA GLN A 118 0.47 -7.27 -25.18
C GLN A 118 -0.12 -6.33 -24.12
N LEU A 119 -1.42 -6.04 -24.26
CA LEU A 119 -2.22 -5.34 -23.25
C LEU A 119 -3.05 -6.34 -22.43
N TYR A 120 -3.43 -5.93 -21.22
CA TYR A 120 -4.37 -6.68 -20.39
C TYR A 120 -5.25 -5.79 -19.53
N VAL A 121 -6.41 -6.33 -19.15
CA VAL A 121 -7.33 -5.77 -18.17
C VAL A 121 -7.80 -6.88 -17.23
N ILE A 122 -7.77 -6.63 -15.94
CA ILE A 122 -8.24 -7.53 -14.87
C ILE A 122 -9.25 -6.74 -14.03
N VAL A 123 -10.45 -7.29 -13.89
CA VAL A 123 -11.51 -6.73 -13.04
C VAL A 123 -11.46 -7.45 -11.69
N GLN A 124 -11.47 -6.69 -10.60
CA GLN A 124 -11.31 -7.23 -9.25
C GLN A 124 -12.48 -6.93 -8.33
N LYS A 125 -12.64 -7.79 -7.33
CA LYS A 125 -13.47 -7.59 -6.14
C LYS A 125 -12.66 -7.94 -4.90
N ASN A 126 -12.47 -6.99 -3.99
CA ASN A 126 -11.69 -7.13 -2.78
C ASN A 126 -10.27 -7.67 -3.05
N GLY A 127 -9.66 -7.20 -4.15
CA GLY A 127 -8.34 -7.66 -4.63
C GLY A 127 -8.32 -9.01 -5.35
N LEU A 128 -9.43 -9.75 -5.39
CA LEU A 128 -9.54 -11.01 -6.12
C LEU A 128 -9.99 -10.76 -7.56
N THR A 129 -9.35 -11.42 -8.52
CA THR A 129 -9.76 -11.39 -9.93
C THR A 129 -11.13 -12.03 -10.11
N ILE A 130 -12.06 -11.29 -10.70
CA ILE A 130 -13.39 -11.79 -11.07
C ILE A 130 -13.59 -11.88 -12.59
N GLN A 131 -12.87 -11.05 -13.36
CA GLN A 131 -12.84 -11.13 -14.82
C GLN A 131 -11.46 -10.71 -15.35
N SER A 132 -11.10 -11.17 -16.54
CA SER A 132 -9.86 -10.73 -17.20
C SER A 132 -9.96 -10.83 -18.72
N VAL A 133 -9.31 -9.93 -19.42
CA VAL A 133 -9.11 -9.97 -20.87
C VAL A 133 -7.66 -9.58 -21.20
N TYR A 134 -7.11 -10.20 -22.23
CA TYR A 134 -5.76 -9.94 -22.74
C TYR A 134 -5.82 -9.80 -24.25
N SER A 135 -4.88 -9.06 -24.83
CA SER A 135 -4.82 -8.88 -26.29
C SER A 135 -4.16 -10.08 -26.99
N TRP A 136 -4.57 -11.32 -26.66
CA TRP A 136 -3.92 -12.57 -27.09
C TRP A 136 -3.80 -12.69 -28.62
N GLU A 137 -4.88 -12.36 -29.33
CA GLU A 137 -4.95 -12.42 -30.81
C GLU A 137 -4.20 -11.26 -31.50
N GLN A 138 -3.89 -10.20 -30.74
CA GLN A 138 -3.20 -9.00 -31.23
C GLN A 138 -1.77 -8.90 -30.65
N ARG A 139 -1.26 -9.97 -30.06
CA ARG A 139 0.07 -9.95 -29.41
C ARG A 139 1.16 -9.64 -30.44
N ILE A 140 2.09 -8.76 -30.08
CA ILE A 140 3.14 -8.29 -30.98
C ILE A 140 4.41 -9.12 -30.78
N THR A 141 4.99 -9.61 -31.87
CA THR A 141 6.23 -10.42 -31.87
C THR A 141 7.19 -9.92 -32.94
N GLY A 142 8.46 -10.33 -32.87
CA GLY A 142 9.48 -9.92 -33.85
C GLY A 142 9.88 -8.46 -33.74
N THR A 143 10.22 -7.85 -34.88
CA THR A 143 10.46 -6.42 -35.01
C THR A 143 9.29 -5.78 -35.73
N THR A 144 8.66 -4.80 -35.10
CA THR A 144 7.50 -4.09 -35.62
C THR A 144 7.72 -2.60 -35.47
N ASP A 145 7.03 -1.82 -36.30
CA ASP A 145 6.77 -0.43 -35.96
C ASP A 145 5.56 -0.35 -35.01
N TRP A 146 5.22 0.84 -34.55
CA TRP A 146 4.08 1.09 -33.70
C TRP A 146 2.79 0.49 -34.27
N THR A 147 2.20 -0.43 -33.51
CA THR A 147 0.98 -1.16 -33.86
C THR A 147 -0.05 -0.94 -32.76
N LYS A 148 -1.27 -0.56 -33.15
CA LYS A 148 -2.38 -0.34 -32.23
C LYS A 148 -2.98 -1.66 -31.77
N ASN A 149 -3.16 -1.81 -30.47
CA ASN A 149 -3.84 -2.92 -29.82
C ASN A 149 -5.07 -2.43 -29.04
N GLU A 150 -6.17 -3.16 -29.13
CA GLU A 150 -7.42 -2.83 -28.42
C GLU A 150 -8.07 -4.07 -27.81
N ILE A 151 -8.51 -3.96 -26.55
CA ILE A 151 -9.24 -5.02 -25.84
C ILE A 151 -10.43 -4.43 -25.11
N SER A 152 -11.53 -5.17 -25.07
CA SER A 152 -12.77 -4.74 -24.41
C SER A 152 -13.32 -5.80 -23.46
N ILE A 153 -13.96 -5.36 -22.38
CA ILE A 153 -14.62 -6.21 -21.40
C ILE A 153 -15.82 -5.48 -20.79
N LYS A 154 -16.92 -6.21 -20.58
CA LYS A 154 -18.08 -5.68 -19.85
C LYS A 154 -17.83 -5.78 -18.34
N ILE A 155 -17.89 -4.63 -17.66
CA ILE A 155 -17.56 -4.55 -16.23
C ILE A 155 -18.70 -5.09 -15.37
N ASP A 156 -18.38 -6.12 -14.56
CA ASP A 156 -19.31 -6.71 -13.60
C ASP A 156 -19.74 -5.71 -12.52
N SER A 157 -21.01 -5.78 -12.11
CA SER A 157 -21.60 -4.97 -11.03
C SER A 157 -20.93 -5.11 -9.67
N LEU A 158 -20.24 -6.22 -9.41
CA LEU A 158 -19.57 -6.49 -8.15
C LEU A 158 -18.18 -5.84 -8.07
N ALA A 159 -17.65 -5.36 -9.19
CA ALA A 159 -16.29 -4.85 -9.28
C ALA A 159 -16.06 -3.62 -8.40
N ASP A 160 -14.91 -3.56 -7.72
CA ASP A 160 -14.43 -2.35 -7.04
C ASP A 160 -13.28 -1.69 -7.81
N ASP A 161 -12.41 -2.49 -8.42
CA ASP A 161 -11.25 -2.03 -9.17
C ASP A 161 -11.14 -2.66 -10.56
N ILE A 162 -10.53 -1.90 -11.48
CA ILE A 162 -10.04 -2.37 -12.78
C ILE A 162 -8.53 -2.16 -12.78
N VAL A 163 -7.79 -3.25 -12.92
CA VAL A 163 -6.34 -3.27 -13.07
C VAL A 163 -6.03 -3.39 -14.56
N LEU A 164 -5.25 -2.48 -15.10
CA LEU A 164 -4.93 -2.42 -16.53
C LEU A 164 -3.43 -2.28 -16.73
N GLY A 165 -2.95 -2.70 -17.90
CA GLY A 165 -1.57 -2.45 -18.23
C GLY A 165 -1.04 -3.27 -19.38
N MET A 166 0.27 -3.47 -19.34
CA MET A 166 1.02 -4.06 -20.42
C MET A 166 1.89 -5.19 -19.90
N MET A 167 2.08 -6.18 -20.75
CA MET A 167 2.95 -7.32 -20.50
C MET A 167 3.99 -7.39 -21.59
N PHE A 168 5.24 -7.57 -21.19
CA PHE A 168 6.32 -7.91 -22.10
C PHE A 168 7.03 -9.15 -21.62
N ARG A 169 7.12 -10.12 -22.51
CA ARG A 169 7.88 -11.35 -22.30
C ARG A 169 8.59 -11.61 -23.61
N GLY A 170 9.88 -11.34 -23.71
CA GLY A 170 10.60 -11.55 -24.96
C GLY A 170 12.04 -11.09 -24.91
N SER A 171 12.81 -11.47 -25.92
CA SER A 171 14.17 -10.94 -26.07
C SER A 171 14.16 -9.45 -26.43
N ARG A 172 15.28 -8.77 -26.15
CA ARG A 172 15.56 -7.40 -26.59
C ARG A 172 14.62 -6.38 -25.97
N GLN A 173 13.70 -5.77 -26.71
CA GLN A 173 13.02 -4.55 -26.26
C GLN A 173 11.61 -4.39 -26.84
N ALA A 174 10.73 -3.80 -26.04
CA ALA A 174 9.42 -3.33 -26.44
C ALA A 174 9.20 -1.90 -25.94
N TRP A 175 8.36 -1.15 -26.67
CA TRP A 175 7.86 0.14 -26.27
C TRP A 175 6.34 0.13 -26.24
N PHE A 176 5.77 0.94 -25.34
CA PHE A 176 4.34 1.13 -25.17
C PHE A 176 4.05 2.63 -25.06
N ASP A 177 2.99 3.09 -25.72
CA ASP A 177 2.63 4.50 -25.72
C ASP A 177 1.14 4.71 -26.00
N ASP A 178 0.64 5.91 -25.72
CA ASP A 178 -0.71 6.39 -26.03
C ASP A 178 -1.82 5.44 -25.55
N LEU A 179 -1.79 5.08 -24.25
CA LEU A 179 -2.88 4.28 -23.69
C LEU A 179 -4.15 5.12 -23.56
N LYS A 180 -5.29 4.56 -23.98
CA LYS A 180 -6.58 5.23 -23.95
C LYS A 180 -7.65 4.32 -23.37
N ILE A 181 -8.52 4.89 -22.55
CA ILE A 181 -9.65 4.21 -21.95
C ILE A 181 -10.94 4.72 -22.61
N TYR A 182 -11.83 3.80 -22.95
CA TYR A 182 -13.15 4.14 -23.46
C TYR A 182 -14.24 3.49 -22.62
N ARG A 183 -15.35 4.19 -22.48
CA ARG A 183 -16.59 3.72 -21.85
C ARG A 183 -17.70 3.74 -22.90
N ASN A 184 -18.18 2.56 -23.31
CA ASN A 184 -19.14 2.42 -24.41
C ASN A 184 -18.68 3.18 -25.67
N ASP A 185 -17.42 2.95 -26.05
CA ASP A 185 -16.74 3.57 -27.20
C ASP A 185 -16.53 5.10 -27.14
N VAL A 186 -16.93 5.75 -26.05
CA VAL A 186 -16.60 7.16 -25.79
C VAL A 186 -15.27 7.25 -25.04
N LEU A 187 -14.32 8.03 -25.57
CA LEU A 187 -13.03 8.29 -24.93
C LEU A 187 -13.27 8.91 -23.56
N VAL A 188 -12.58 8.37 -22.55
CA VAL A 188 -12.68 8.86 -21.18
C VAL A 188 -11.54 9.85 -20.93
N ASP A 189 -11.93 11.03 -20.45
CA ASP A 189 -11.01 12.02 -19.90
C ASP A 189 -10.43 11.48 -18.58
N GLU A 190 -9.12 11.25 -18.56
CA GLU A 190 -8.45 10.65 -17.40
C GLU A 190 -8.61 11.49 -16.12
N GLU A 191 -8.73 12.81 -16.25
CA GLU A 191 -8.97 13.73 -15.13
C GLU A 191 -10.38 13.58 -14.53
N LYS A 192 -11.28 12.86 -15.22
CA LYS A 192 -12.67 12.66 -14.81
C LYS A 192 -12.97 11.22 -14.34
N ILE A 193 -11.97 10.35 -14.24
CA ILE A 193 -12.14 8.95 -13.79
C ILE A 193 -12.37 8.87 -12.25
N TYR A 194 -12.22 9.97 -11.52
CA TYR A 194 -12.38 10.03 -10.06
C TYR A 194 -13.81 9.79 -9.58
N PRO A 195 -13.99 9.45 -8.29
CA PRO A 195 -15.31 9.56 -7.68
C PRO A 195 -15.86 10.94 -8.00
N ALA A 196 -17.07 10.97 -8.57
CA ALA A 196 -17.81 12.20 -8.75
C ALA A 196 -17.75 13.00 -7.45
N LYS A 197 -17.64 14.34 -7.55
CA LYS A 197 -17.93 15.20 -6.40
C LYS A 197 -19.21 14.68 -5.75
N LEU A 198 -19.22 14.56 -4.42
CA LEU A 198 -20.42 14.18 -3.69
C LEU A 198 -21.58 15.03 -4.22
N ASN A 199 -22.66 14.38 -4.65
CA ASN A 199 -23.84 15.12 -5.04
C ASN A 199 -24.48 15.78 -3.81
N ALA A 200 -25.40 16.72 -4.01
CA ALA A 200 -26.00 17.47 -2.91
C ALA A 200 -26.64 16.54 -1.85
N ALA A 201 -27.33 15.48 -2.28
CA ALA A 201 -27.95 14.53 -1.35
C ALA A 201 -26.92 13.73 -0.55
N GLU A 202 -25.79 13.35 -1.16
CA GLU A 202 -24.68 12.70 -0.46
C GLU A 202 -24.01 13.63 0.55
N GLN A 203 -23.84 14.91 0.20
CA GLN A 203 -23.30 15.93 1.12
C GLN A 203 -24.24 16.18 2.29
N ASP A 204 -25.54 16.34 2.03
CA ASP A 204 -26.56 16.55 3.07
C ASP A 204 -26.62 15.34 4.01
N TRP A 205 -26.58 14.13 3.46
CA TRP A 205 -26.52 12.92 4.28
C TRP A 205 -25.27 12.91 5.17
N LEU A 206 -24.09 13.22 4.63
CA LEU A 206 -22.86 13.29 5.43
C LEU A 206 -22.93 14.37 6.52
N ASN A 207 -23.42 15.56 6.18
CA ASN A 207 -23.55 16.67 7.13
C ASN A 207 -24.49 16.33 8.30
N LEU A 208 -25.49 15.47 8.08
CA LEU A 208 -26.40 15.00 9.13
C LEU A 208 -25.81 13.88 10.01
N HIS A 209 -24.78 13.16 9.56
CA HIS A 209 -24.29 11.95 10.22
C HIS A 209 -22.83 12.02 10.68
N ILE A 210 -22.04 12.98 10.17
CA ILE A 210 -20.66 13.20 10.63
C ILE A 210 -20.72 13.87 12.00
N ILE A 211 -20.04 13.25 12.97
CA ILE A 211 -19.77 13.89 14.25
C ILE A 211 -18.55 14.80 14.05
N PRO A 212 -18.71 16.14 14.14
CA PRO A 212 -17.58 17.04 13.95
C PRO A 212 -16.57 16.83 15.07
N LEU A 213 -15.32 16.58 14.70
CA LEU A 213 -14.22 16.62 15.66
C LEU A 213 -13.90 18.09 15.98
N PRO A 214 -13.46 18.40 17.22
CA PRO A 214 -12.99 19.74 17.54
C PRO A 214 -11.93 20.19 16.53
N THR A 215 -12.05 21.43 16.07
CA THR A 215 -11.23 22.00 14.98
C THR A 215 -9.74 22.12 15.30
N MET A 216 -9.33 21.85 16.53
CA MET A 216 -7.94 22.00 16.97
C MET A 216 -7.18 20.70 16.75
N VAL A 217 -6.32 20.69 15.73
CA VAL A 217 -5.21 19.73 15.63
C VAL A 217 -4.20 20.10 16.71
N SER A 218 -4.37 19.53 17.89
CA SER A 218 -3.48 19.75 19.03
C SER A 218 -2.90 18.43 19.51
N SER A 219 -1.60 18.44 19.83
CA SER A 219 -0.95 17.32 20.50
C SER A 219 -1.03 17.43 22.03
N LYS A 220 -1.73 18.42 22.58
CA LYS A 220 -1.83 18.63 24.02
C LYS A 220 -3.06 17.91 24.60
N PRO A 221 -2.89 17.07 25.64
CA PRO A 221 -3.99 16.27 26.19
C PRO A 221 -5.14 17.10 26.79
N GLU A 222 -4.85 18.28 27.34
CA GLU A 222 -5.82 19.18 27.95
C GLU A 222 -6.70 19.94 26.95
N GLU A 223 -6.28 20.00 25.68
CA GLU A 223 -7.04 20.62 24.59
C GLU A 223 -7.93 19.59 23.84
N GLN A 224 -7.91 18.32 24.26
CA GLN A 224 -8.69 17.24 23.65
C GLN A 224 -10.08 17.08 24.27
N PRO A 225 -11.09 16.66 23.49
CA PRO A 225 -12.42 16.35 24.01
C PRO A 225 -12.39 15.10 24.91
N ASP A 226 -13.53 14.78 25.52
CA ASP A 226 -13.68 13.46 26.12
C ASP A 226 -13.94 12.39 25.07
N TRP A 227 -12.88 11.68 24.68
CA TRP A 227 -12.92 10.67 23.63
C TRP A 227 -13.90 9.52 23.92
N ASN A 228 -14.31 9.29 25.17
CA ASN A 228 -15.37 8.34 25.49
C ASN A 228 -16.74 8.73 24.91
N GLU A 229 -17.00 10.02 24.66
CA GLU A 229 -18.23 10.48 23.98
C GLU A 229 -18.31 9.92 22.55
N TYR A 230 -17.16 9.61 21.95
CA TYR A 230 -17.04 9.14 20.57
C TYR A 230 -16.78 7.63 20.50
N PHE A 231 -15.95 7.10 21.40
CA PHE A 231 -15.53 5.70 21.38
C PHE A 231 -16.34 4.79 22.31
N GLY A 232 -17.14 5.35 23.21
CA GLY A 232 -17.89 4.58 24.20
C GLY A 232 -16.98 3.78 25.13
N ASP A 233 -17.36 2.53 25.43
CA ASP A 233 -16.64 1.63 26.34
C ASP A 233 -15.65 0.68 25.61
N ALA A 234 -15.29 1.04 24.37
CA ALA A 234 -14.43 0.25 23.51
C ALA A 234 -13.12 -0.17 24.20
N LYS A 235 -12.76 -1.45 24.06
CA LYS A 235 -11.53 -2.01 24.65
C LYS A 235 -10.32 -1.89 23.73
N ILE A 236 -10.55 -1.75 22.43
CA ILE A 236 -9.53 -1.61 21.40
C ILE A 236 -9.97 -0.46 20.51
N ILE A 237 -9.08 0.52 20.31
CA ILE A 237 -9.29 1.68 19.46
C ILE A 237 -8.26 1.61 18.33
N GLY A 238 -8.72 1.51 17.09
CA GLY A 238 -7.87 1.56 15.90
C GLY A 238 -7.67 3.00 15.45
N LEU A 239 -6.43 3.51 15.51
CA LEU A 239 -6.07 4.85 15.04
C LEU A 239 -5.27 4.77 13.74
N GLY A 240 -5.98 4.64 12.61
CA GLY A 240 -5.37 4.62 11.28
C GLY A 240 -4.88 6.00 10.82
N GLU A 241 -4.08 6.01 9.77
CA GLU A 241 -3.73 7.21 9.01
C GLU A 241 -3.86 6.97 7.51
N PHE A 242 -4.34 7.97 6.78
CA PHE A 242 -4.50 7.86 5.34
C PHE A 242 -3.16 8.02 4.59
N SER A 243 -2.14 8.58 5.25
CA SER A 243 -0.80 8.75 4.71
C SER A 243 0.23 8.63 5.82
N HIS A 244 1.43 8.21 5.42
CA HIS A 244 2.60 8.08 6.29
C HIS A 244 3.36 9.40 6.54
N THR A 245 2.89 10.52 5.99
CA THR A 245 3.69 11.76 5.89
C THR A 245 2.92 13.03 6.22
N THR A 246 1.68 12.92 6.74
CA THR A 246 0.84 14.10 7.07
C THR A 246 1.04 14.51 8.53
N SER A 247 1.67 15.66 8.76
CA SER A 247 1.99 16.20 10.10
C SER A 247 0.75 16.34 10.98
N GLU A 248 -0.35 16.83 10.42
CA GLU A 248 -1.61 17.08 11.12
C GLU A 248 -2.23 15.79 11.64
N VAL A 249 -2.10 14.69 10.88
CA VAL A 249 -2.60 13.37 11.28
C VAL A 249 -1.80 12.85 12.47
N PHE A 250 -0.47 12.98 12.46
CA PHE A 250 0.35 12.58 13.60
C PHE A 250 0.09 13.44 14.84
N THR A 251 -0.09 14.74 14.66
CA THR A 251 -0.37 15.66 15.76
C THR A 251 -1.72 15.34 16.39
N ALA A 252 -2.75 15.10 15.58
CA ALA A 252 -4.07 14.68 16.07
C ALA A 252 -4.02 13.34 16.80
N LYS A 253 -3.36 12.32 16.21
CA LYS A 253 -3.17 11.00 16.86
C LYS A 253 -2.42 11.13 18.19
N ALA A 254 -1.37 11.95 18.24
CA ALA A 254 -0.63 12.20 19.47
C ALA A 254 -1.51 12.84 20.55
N GLY A 255 -2.36 13.82 20.19
CA GLY A 255 -3.34 14.41 21.10
C GLY A 255 -4.29 13.37 21.68
N ILE A 256 -4.93 12.57 20.82
CA ILE A 256 -5.84 11.48 21.23
C ILE A 256 -5.15 10.54 22.22
N ILE A 257 -3.96 10.04 21.87
CA ILE A 257 -3.22 9.08 22.69
C ILE A 257 -2.86 9.70 24.04
N LYS A 258 -2.30 10.91 24.07
CA LYS A 258 -1.92 11.59 25.32
C LYS A 258 -3.14 11.81 26.21
N SER A 259 -4.27 12.24 25.65
CA SER A 259 -5.50 12.46 26.43
C SER A 259 -6.04 11.18 27.06
N LEU A 260 -6.11 10.09 26.30
CA LEU A 260 -6.54 8.79 26.81
C LEU A 260 -5.60 8.26 27.90
N ILE A 261 -4.29 8.49 27.76
CA ILE A 261 -3.29 8.11 28.78
C ILE A 261 -3.49 8.94 30.06
N SER A 262 -3.57 10.28 29.93
CA SER A 262 -3.75 11.18 31.07
C SER A 262 -5.02 10.88 31.88
N LYS A 263 -6.06 10.36 31.23
CA LYS A 263 -7.33 9.95 31.86
C LYS A 263 -7.35 8.49 32.35
N ASN A 264 -6.22 7.78 32.30
CA ASN A 264 -6.10 6.35 32.65
C ASN A 264 -6.99 5.40 31.80
N GLN A 265 -7.34 5.82 30.58
CA GLN A 265 -8.22 5.09 29.65
C GLN A 265 -7.43 4.25 28.64
N LEU A 266 -6.13 4.51 28.46
CA LEU A 266 -5.25 3.74 27.60
C LEU A 266 -4.09 3.13 28.41
N LYS A 267 -3.87 1.82 28.25
CA LYS A 267 -2.82 1.07 28.97
C LYS A 267 -1.77 0.44 28.05
N ILE A 268 -2.14 0.17 26.81
CA ILE A 268 -1.30 -0.50 25.83
C ILE A 268 -1.41 0.26 24.52
N ILE A 269 -0.27 0.63 23.95
CA ILE A 269 -0.14 1.12 22.59
C ILE A 269 0.41 -0.03 21.75
N ALA A 270 -0.41 -0.52 20.82
CA ALA A 270 0.02 -1.46 19.79
C ALA A 270 0.36 -0.66 18.54
N TRP A 271 1.63 -0.65 18.14
CA TRP A 271 2.15 0.14 17.03
C TRP A 271 2.45 -0.74 15.83
N GLU A 272 2.28 -0.19 14.62
CA GLU A 272 2.67 -0.82 13.36
C GLU A 272 4.21 -0.83 13.26
N SER A 273 4.81 -1.77 13.99
CA SER A 273 6.25 -1.97 14.11
C SER A 273 6.58 -3.40 14.51
N GLY A 274 7.83 -3.81 14.28
CA GLY A 274 8.33 -5.14 14.61
C GLY A 274 8.10 -5.51 16.08
N PHE A 275 7.53 -6.71 16.32
CA PHE A 275 7.23 -7.19 17.68
C PHE A 275 8.46 -7.16 18.62
N ALA A 276 9.60 -7.69 18.16
CA ALA A 276 10.79 -7.85 18.99
C ALA A 276 11.48 -6.50 19.27
N GLU A 277 11.50 -5.63 18.28
CA GLU A 277 12.03 -4.28 18.33
C GLU A 277 11.21 -3.40 19.27
N ALA A 278 9.88 -3.49 19.19
CA ALA A 278 8.97 -2.74 20.06
C ALA A 278 9.10 -3.14 21.53
N GLU A 279 9.34 -4.41 21.83
CA GLU A 279 9.58 -4.85 23.22
C GLU A 279 10.89 -4.26 23.78
N ILE A 280 11.95 -4.17 22.97
CA ILE A 280 13.21 -3.52 23.35
C ILE A 280 12.96 -2.04 23.62
N PHE A 281 12.21 -1.37 22.73
CA PHE A 281 11.89 0.03 22.89
C PHE A 281 10.97 0.31 24.08
N ASN A 282 10.02 -0.57 24.37
CA ASN A 282 9.18 -0.47 25.57
C ASN A 282 10.04 -0.39 26.83
N LYS A 283 11.08 -1.21 26.96
CA LYS A 283 12.02 -1.14 28.09
C LYS A 283 12.67 0.25 28.21
N CYS A 284 12.98 0.91 27.10
CA CYS A 284 13.47 2.29 27.10
C CYS A 284 12.41 3.27 27.62
N LEU A 285 11.15 3.13 27.19
CA LEU A 285 10.03 3.95 27.68
C LEU A 285 9.73 3.73 29.18
N GLN A 286 10.03 2.56 29.72
CA GLN A 286 9.91 2.28 31.16
C GLN A 286 11.12 2.78 31.98
N THR A 287 12.23 3.13 31.33
CA THR A 287 13.49 3.49 32.00
C THR A 287 13.69 5.00 32.00
N LYS A 288 13.66 5.62 33.19
CA LYS A 288 13.93 7.05 33.35
C LYS A 288 15.31 7.40 32.80
N GLY A 289 15.39 8.40 31.92
CA GLY A 289 16.63 8.87 31.33
C GLY A 289 17.16 8.05 30.15
N CYS A 290 16.43 7.01 29.70
CA CYS A 290 16.79 6.35 28.45
C CYS A 290 16.68 7.32 27.25
N ASP A 291 17.63 7.25 26.31
CA ASP A 291 17.58 8.03 25.08
C ASP A 291 16.50 7.47 24.12
N VAL A 292 15.30 8.04 24.21
CA VAL A 292 14.15 7.68 23.37
C VAL A 292 14.47 7.93 21.90
N LYS A 293 15.15 9.02 21.54
CA LYS A 293 15.42 9.39 20.14
C LYS A 293 16.30 8.34 19.46
N SER A 294 17.38 7.93 20.12
CA SER A 294 18.29 6.92 19.55
C SER A 294 17.67 5.52 19.54
N SER A 295 16.87 5.18 20.56
CA SER A 295 16.18 3.89 20.63
C SER A 295 15.06 3.78 19.60
N PHE A 296 14.33 4.87 19.39
CA PHE A 296 13.24 4.98 18.41
C PHE A 296 13.72 4.74 16.97
N LYS A 297 14.84 5.35 16.57
CA LYS A 297 15.46 5.13 15.25
C LYS A 297 15.82 3.68 14.95
N LYS A 298 16.07 2.88 15.99
CA LYS A 298 16.40 1.45 15.85
C LYS A 298 15.15 0.58 15.75
N MET A 299 14.03 1.02 16.34
CA MET A 299 12.78 0.28 16.39
C MET A 299 11.99 0.37 15.08
N ILE A 300 11.91 1.57 14.51
CA ILE A 300 11.03 1.86 13.37
C ILE A 300 11.82 2.60 12.30
N THR A 301 11.80 2.08 11.06
CA THR A 301 12.43 2.73 9.92
C THR A 301 11.39 3.24 8.94
N GLY A 302 11.50 4.51 8.56
CA GLY A 302 10.77 5.15 7.47
C GLY A 302 9.74 6.16 7.97
N PRO A 303 8.44 5.83 7.96
CA PRO A 303 7.36 6.80 7.99
C PRO A 303 7.16 7.49 9.35
N TRP A 304 7.42 6.78 10.45
CA TRP A 304 7.16 7.30 11.80
C TRP A 304 8.34 8.06 12.39
N ASN A 305 9.50 8.10 11.73
CA ASN A 305 10.68 8.83 12.20
C ASN A 305 10.54 10.35 11.96
N ASN A 306 9.54 10.95 12.62
CA ASN A 306 9.18 12.36 12.54
C ASN A 306 9.14 13.01 13.93
N ALA A 307 8.97 14.33 13.97
CA ALA A 307 9.04 15.11 15.20
C ALA A 307 7.83 14.87 16.11
N GLU A 308 6.65 14.70 15.52
CA GLU A 308 5.37 14.54 16.19
C GLU A 308 5.31 13.22 16.98
N VAL A 309 5.76 12.13 16.36
CA VAL A 309 5.85 10.82 17.01
C VAL A 309 6.96 10.82 18.05
N LEU A 310 8.11 11.45 17.79
CA LEU A 310 9.17 11.56 18.79
C LEU A 310 8.72 12.33 20.03
N ASP A 311 8.00 13.44 19.85
CA ASP A 311 7.39 14.22 20.94
C ASP A 311 6.40 13.37 21.76
N LEU A 312 5.52 12.64 21.10
CA LEU A 312 4.60 11.70 21.75
C LEU A 312 5.36 10.67 22.61
N LEU A 313 6.41 10.05 22.07
CA LEU A 313 7.15 9.00 22.77
C LEU A 313 7.96 9.54 23.96
N GLN A 314 8.54 10.74 23.84
CA GLN A 314 9.19 11.41 24.97
C GLN A 314 8.19 11.78 26.06
N TRP A 315 7.02 12.27 25.67
CA TRP A 315 5.93 12.53 26.61
C TRP A 315 5.50 11.24 27.36
N ILE A 316 5.38 10.12 26.65
CA ILE A 316 5.03 8.81 27.27
C ILE A 316 6.11 8.37 28.26
N GLN A 317 7.40 8.53 27.94
CA GLN A 317 8.47 8.20 28.87
C GLN A 317 8.36 9.04 30.16
N ASN A 318 8.10 10.33 30.03
CA ASN A 318 7.92 11.22 31.18
C ASN A 318 6.70 10.84 32.03
N TYR A 319 5.58 10.49 31.38
CA TYR A 319 4.40 9.95 32.05
C TYR A 319 4.73 8.65 32.82
N ASN A 320 5.33 7.67 32.14
CA ASN A 320 5.67 6.37 32.70
C ASN A 320 6.64 6.46 33.89
N ALA A 321 7.52 7.47 33.92
CA ALA A 321 8.48 7.67 35.01
C ALA A 321 7.82 7.97 36.37
N THR A 322 6.54 8.34 36.39
CA THR A 322 5.79 8.67 37.62
C THR A 322 4.46 7.93 37.76
N ALA A 323 3.99 7.25 36.71
CA ALA A 323 2.72 6.55 36.72
C ALA A 323 2.74 5.30 37.61
N GLU A 324 1.69 5.09 38.41
CA GLU A 324 1.46 3.83 39.14
C GLU A 324 1.30 2.65 38.17
N LYS A 325 0.68 2.91 37.02
CA LYS A 325 0.45 1.93 35.94
C LYS A 325 0.99 2.48 34.62
N PRO A 326 2.30 2.27 34.36
CA PRO A 326 2.92 2.72 33.12
C PRO A 326 2.28 2.11 31.88
N VAL A 327 2.14 2.93 30.84
CA VAL A 327 1.65 2.50 29.52
C VAL A 327 2.69 1.59 28.88
N GLN A 328 2.21 0.46 28.35
CA GLN A 328 3.03 -0.49 27.62
C GLN A 328 3.03 -0.18 26.13
N PHE A 329 4.17 -0.36 25.49
CA PHE A 329 4.35 -0.24 24.04
C PHE A 329 4.63 -1.62 23.44
N VAL A 330 3.86 -2.04 22.45
CA VAL A 330 4.00 -3.32 21.76
C VAL A 330 3.95 -3.13 20.25
N GLY A 331 4.61 -4.00 19.50
CA GLY A 331 4.59 -4.03 18.04
C GLY A 331 3.81 -5.23 17.54
N PHE A 332 3.13 -5.11 16.41
CA PHE A 332 2.37 -6.22 15.81
C PHE A 332 2.77 -6.53 14.35
N ASP A 333 3.80 -5.87 13.84
CA ASP A 333 4.31 -6.07 12.49
C ASP A 333 5.47 -7.09 12.47
N MET A 334 5.76 -7.64 11.29
CA MET A 334 6.73 -8.72 11.05
C MET A 334 7.65 -8.45 9.85
N GLN A 335 7.90 -7.18 9.52
CA GLN A 335 8.78 -6.77 8.40
C GLN A 335 10.24 -7.19 8.57
N LYS A 336 10.72 -7.36 9.81
CA LYS A 336 12.11 -7.74 10.13
C LYS A 336 12.10 -8.93 11.08
N TYR A 337 12.93 -9.93 10.78
CA TYR A 337 13.07 -11.14 11.62
C TYR A 337 14.33 -11.14 12.47
N LYS A 338 15.34 -10.31 12.14
CA LYS A 338 16.70 -10.41 12.72
C LYS A 338 16.71 -10.26 14.24
N THR A 339 16.03 -9.25 14.77
CA THR A 339 15.99 -9.01 16.23
C THR A 339 15.27 -10.14 16.97
N ALA A 340 14.17 -10.65 16.40
CA ALA A 340 13.46 -11.81 16.97
C ALA A 340 14.36 -13.07 16.95
N PHE A 341 15.04 -13.30 15.83
CA PHE A 341 16.00 -14.39 15.67
C PHE A 341 17.13 -14.31 16.70
N ASP A 342 17.77 -13.15 16.86
CA ASP A 342 18.88 -12.96 17.80
C ASP A 342 18.45 -13.19 19.25
N ARG A 343 17.24 -12.78 19.62
CA ARG A 343 16.69 -13.03 20.96
C ARG A 343 16.41 -14.49 21.21
N LEU A 344 15.81 -15.17 20.24
CA LEU A 344 15.59 -16.61 20.32
C LEU A 344 16.92 -17.35 20.37
N MET A 345 17.92 -16.83 19.65
CA MET A 345 19.25 -17.41 19.62
C MET A 345 19.94 -17.30 20.99
N HIS A 346 19.93 -16.10 21.57
CA HIS A 346 20.43 -15.84 22.90
C HIS A 346 19.73 -16.69 23.97
N PHE A 347 18.40 -16.84 23.89
CA PHE A 347 17.64 -17.70 24.78
C PHE A 347 18.07 -19.17 24.70
N ALA A 348 18.24 -19.72 23.49
CA ALA A 348 18.63 -21.11 23.33
C ALA A 348 20.05 -21.37 23.87
N ALA A 349 20.98 -20.43 23.64
CA ALA A 349 22.33 -20.48 24.19
C ALA A 349 22.31 -20.45 25.73
N ALA A 350 21.55 -19.53 26.34
CA ALA A 350 21.40 -19.44 27.79
C ALA A 350 20.77 -20.70 28.43
N LYS A 351 20.01 -21.48 27.65
CA LYS A 351 19.41 -22.75 28.08
C LYS A 351 20.21 -23.99 27.66
N ASN A 352 21.39 -23.83 27.04
CA ASN A 352 22.17 -24.91 26.46
C ASN A 352 21.36 -25.83 25.51
N ASN A 353 20.37 -25.28 24.82
CA ASN A 353 19.47 -26.03 23.95
C ASN A 353 20.08 -26.24 22.55
N LYS A 354 20.96 -27.24 22.43
CA LYS A 354 21.66 -27.59 21.18
C LYS A 354 20.71 -27.87 20.01
N LEU A 355 19.54 -28.47 20.26
CA LEU A 355 18.57 -28.76 19.22
C LEU A 355 18.02 -27.47 18.60
N LEU A 356 17.68 -26.49 19.44
CA LEU A 356 17.16 -25.20 18.98
C LEU A 356 18.26 -24.39 18.28
N ILE A 357 19.49 -24.38 18.81
CA ILE A 357 20.66 -23.75 18.16
C ILE A 357 20.85 -24.28 16.74
N ASN A 358 21.00 -25.60 16.59
CA ASN A 358 21.23 -26.23 15.28
C ASN A 358 20.06 -26.02 14.30
N ARG A 359 18.84 -25.77 14.79
CA ARG A 359 17.70 -25.44 13.93
C ARG A 359 17.76 -24.00 13.45
N LEU A 360 18.10 -23.06 14.32
CA LEU A 360 18.15 -21.64 13.99
C LEU A 360 19.28 -21.32 13.01
N GLU A 361 20.46 -21.91 13.18
CA GLU A 361 21.60 -21.72 12.28
C GLU A 361 21.30 -22.06 10.81
N LYS A 362 20.33 -22.96 10.56
CA LYS A 362 19.89 -23.30 9.19
C LYS A 362 19.10 -22.19 8.49
N TYR A 363 18.56 -21.24 9.24
CA TYR A 363 17.72 -20.15 8.73
C TYR A 363 18.43 -18.78 8.79
N GLN A 364 19.74 -18.77 9.05
CA GLN A 364 20.54 -17.57 9.01
C GLN A 364 20.88 -17.24 7.54
N TYR A 365 20.00 -16.48 6.89
CA TYR A 365 20.23 -15.89 5.56
C TYR A 365 21.05 -14.60 5.64
#